data_AF-A0A8J8AGK4-F1
#
_entry.id   AF-A0A8J8AGK4-F1
#
_cell.length_a   1.000
_cell.length_b   1.000
_cell.length_c   1.000
_cell.angle_alpha   90.00
_cell.angle_beta   90.00
_cell.angle_gamma   90.00
#
_symmetry.space_group_name_H-M   'P 1'
#
loop_
_entity.id
_entity.type
_entity.pdbx_description
1 polymer ?
#
loop_
_entity_poly.entity_id
_entity_poly.type
_entity_poly.pdbx_seq_one_letter_code
_entity_poly.pdbx_strand_id
1 'polypeptide(L)'
;MIGFAIGTGFGVLLAFVYGRFKGRAGELVMAAMAIPLFTYLTDWVLYGNWEVPNGRILVVSTPLGEFTPNGLIGLETFMATLVAVLYLWFRSKESLAIDEMTGASLFIWYLLSMDIGLSASGSFMFFVLGSALLAVLLVLSDRKPLRALKAVPCRGELKELVSKNGLDCLTDGESYAIYKLGNTLVVGGKVIEEFPRWRELVECVLRAPSAGTKDKVLGYGFIFLPAIVGASLGPGALTAAALFSLAFVSMVIWGSYTVRRSKQNTGEKCRGVMEEYAKLFKRKAKEKDKRALVID
;
A
#
# COMPACT_ATOMS: atom_id res chain seq x y z
N MET A 1 -10.59 -25.25 2.35
CA MET A 1 -10.52 -24.37 3.54
C MET A 1 -9.27 -24.61 4.37
N ILE A 2 -8.46 -25.64 4.05
CA ILE A 2 -7.27 -25.97 4.84
C ILE A 2 -6.15 -24.96 4.54
N GLY A 3 -5.92 -24.64 3.27
CA GLY A 3 -4.87 -23.69 2.92
C GLY A 3 -5.22 -22.26 3.32
N PHE A 4 -6.50 -21.88 3.30
CA PHE A 4 -6.97 -20.64 3.94
C PHE A 4 -6.57 -20.55 5.42
N ALA A 5 -6.84 -21.59 6.21
CA ALA A 5 -6.55 -21.59 7.64
C ALA A 5 -5.04 -21.54 7.93
N ILE A 6 -4.26 -22.39 7.24
CA ILE A 6 -2.80 -22.46 7.40
C ILE A 6 -2.13 -21.18 6.91
N GLY A 7 -2.46 -20.75 5.69
CA GLY A 7 -1.86 -19.58 5.05
C GLY A 7 -2.19 -18.29 5.78
N THR A 8 -3.45 -18.10 6.18
CA THR A 8 -3.85 -16.93 6.98
C THR A 8 -3.19 -16.94 8.36
N GLY A 9 -3.18 -18.08 9.06
CA GLY A 9 -2.55 -18.20 10.37
C GLY A 9 -1.06 -17.87 10.33
N PHE A 10 -0.35 -18.43 9.34
CA PHE A 10 1.08 -18.17 9.15
C PHE A 10 1.35 -16.73 8.71
N GLY A 11 0.55 -16.19 7.78
CA GLY A 11 0.65 -14.81 7.31
C GLY A 11 0.45 -13.79 8.43
N VAL A 12 -0.55 -14.01 9.30
CA VAL A 12 -0.78 -13.18 10.49
C VAL A 12 0.41 -13.24 11.44
N LEU A 13 0.92 -14.44 11.74
CA LEU A 13 2.10 -14.61 12.60
C LEU A 13 3.30 -13.84 12.05
N LEU A 14 3.60 -13.98 10.76
CA LEU A 14 4.70 -13.26 10.11
C LEU A 14 4.50 -11.74 10.15
N ALA A 15 3.28 -11.25 9.94
CA ALA A 15 2.98 -9.84 10.05
C ALA A 15 3.28 -9.30 11.47
N PHE A 16 2.87 -10.03 12.52
CA PHE A 16 3.17 -9.66 13.90
C PHE A 16 4.67 -9.66 14.20
N VAL A 17 5.37 -10.73 13.81
CA VAL A 17 6.82 -10.86 14.01
C VAL A 17 7.55 -9.72 13.31
N TYR A 18 7.23 -9.47 12.04
CA TYR A 18 7.86 -8.39 11.28
C TYR A 18 7.50 -7.01 11.84
N GLY A 19 6.26 -6.82 12.28
CA GLY A 19 5.81 -5.60 12.94
C GLY A 19 6.59 -5.26 14.21
N ARG A 20 7.02 -6.28 14.95
CA ARG A 20 7.90 -6.11 16.12
C ARG A 20 9.28 -5.56 15.73
N PHE A 21 9.81 -5.94 14.58
CA PHE A 21 11.14 -5.51 14.11
C PHE A 21 11.12 -4.20 13.31
N LYS A 22 10.09 -3.96 12.51
CA LYS A 22 10.02 -2.85 11.54
C LYS A 22 8.91 -1.85 11.83
N GLY A 23 8.25 -1.97 12.98
CA GLY A 23 7.19 -1.07 13.40
C GLY A 23 5.87 -1.31 12.66
N ARG A 24 4.94 -0.37 12.86
CA ARG A 24 3.54 -0.55 12.45
C ARG A 24 3.34 -0.59 10.94
N ALA A 25 4.03 0.27 10.20
CA ALA A 25 4.01 0.22 8.73
C ALA A 25 4.49 -1.13 8.20
N GLY A 26 5.56 -1.69 8.77
CA GLY A 26 6.08 -3.00 8.41
C GLY A 26 5.05 -4.11 8.65
N GLU A 27 4.39 -4.09 9.81
CA GLU A 27 3.30 -5.03 10.14
C GLU A 27 2.20 -5.04 9.06
N LEU A 28 1.74 -3.84 8.67
CA LEU A 28 0.64 -3.69 7.72
C LEU A 28 1.04 -4.12 6.30
N VAL A 29 2.23 -3.72 5.83
CA VAL A 29 2.74 -4.14 4.52
C VAL A 29 2.91 -5.66 4.47
N MET A 30 3.45 -6.26 5.54
CA MET A 30 3.57 -7.70 5.62
C MET A 30 2.23 -8.41 5.73
N ALA A 31 1.25 -7.87 6.45
CA ALA A 31 -0.09 -8.46 6.50
C ALA A 31 -0.75 -8.45 5.13
N ALA A 32 -0.66 -7.34 4.40
CA ALA A 32 -1.19 -7.21 3.04
C ALA A 32 -0.60 -8.26 2.11
N MET A 33 0.72 -8.51 2.19
CA MET A 33 1.40 -9.47 1.33
C MET A 33 1.23 -10.93 1.80
N ALA A 34 1.55 -11.21 3.06
CA ALA A 34 1.78 -12.56 3.55
C ALA A 34 0.48 -13.36 3.67
N ILE A 35 -0.60 -12.73 4.16
CA ILE A 35 -1.87 -13.45 4.40
C ILE A 35 -2.40 -14.07 3.09
N PRO A 36 -2.55 -13.33 1.97
CA PRO A 36 -3.10 -13.90 0.75
C PRO A 36 -2.05 -14.72 -0.02
N LEU A 37 -0.78 -14.30 -0.04
CA LEU A 37 0.27 -15.02 -0.75
C LEU A 37 0.53 -16.42 -0.15
N PHE A 38 0.65 -16.55 1.17
CA PHE A 38 0.87 -17.87 1.78
C PHE A 38 -0.36 -18.75 1.69
N THR A 39 -1.56 -18.17 1.73
CA THR A 39 -2.80 -18.91 1.43
C THR A 39 -2.74 -19.48 0.02
N TYR A 40 -2.49 -18.64 -0.98
CA TYR A 40 -2.35 -19.05 -2.37
C TYR A 40 -1.31 -20.16 -2.58
N LEU A 41 -0.11 -20.00 -2.02
CA LEU A 41 0.96 -20.99 -2.15
C LEU A 41 0.60 -22.31 -1.47
N THR A 42 -0.04 -22.26 -0.31
CA THR A 42 -0.49 -23.47 0.40
C THR A 42 -1.59 -24.17 -0.40
N ASP A 43 -2.57 -23.43 -0.89
CA ASP A 43 -3.65 -23.97 -1.73
C ASP A 43 -3.11 -24.55 -3.04
N TRP A 44 -2.11 -23.91 -3.66
CA TRP A 44 -1.47 -24.45 -4.86
C TRP A 44 -0.74 -25.77 -4.57
N VAL A 45 -0.04 -25.89 -3.44
CA VAL A 45 0.61 -27.16 -3.05
C VAL A 45 -0.42 -28.25 -2.76
N LEU A 46 -1.53 -27.90 -2.10
CA LEU A 46 -2.56 -28.85 -1.71
C LEU A 46 -3.45 -29.29 -2.87
N TYR A 47 -3.85 -28.36 -3.74
CA TYR A 47 -4.90 -28.55 -4.74
C TYR A 47 -4.41 -28.46 -6.19
N GLY A 48 -3.24 -27.86 -6.45
CA GLY A 48 -2.75 -27.57 -7.81
C GLY A 48 -2.42 -28.80 -8.65
N ASN A 49 -2.20 -29.97 -8.02
CA ASN A 49 -1.94 -31.24 -8.71
C ASN A 49 -3.16 -32.16 -8.79
N TRP A 50 -4.36 -31.67 -8.45
CA TRP A 50 -5.59 -32.47 -8.44
C TRP A 50 -6.29 -32.51 -9.81
N GLU A 51 -5.67 -31.94 -10.84
CA GLU A 51 -6.12 -32.11 -12.22
C GLU A 51 -5.78 -33.53 -12.70
N VAL A 52 -6.81 -34.37 -12.85
CA VAL A 52 -6.64 -35.75 -13.29
C VAL A 52 -6.33 -35.77 -14.79
N PRO A 53 -5.28 -36.48 -15.23
CA PRO A 53 -4.97 -36.65 -16.65
C PRO A 53 -6.00 -37.61 -17.26
N ASN A 54 -7.18 -37.09 -17.63
CA ASN A 54 -8.21 -37.70 -18.50
C ASN A 54 -9.48 -36.81 -18.67
N GLY A 55 -9.40 -35.50 -18.39
CA GLY A 55 -10.53 -34.58 -18.60
C GLY A 55 -11.69 -34.71 -17.60
N ARG A 56 -11.53 -35.49 -16.52
CA ARG A 56 -12.46 -35.47 -15.38
C ARG A 56 -12.03 -34.39 -14.40
N ILE A 57 -12.87 -33.37 -14.26
CA ILE A 57 -12.68 -32.31 -13.27
C ILE A 57 -13.04 -32.89 -11.90
N LEU A 58 -12.07 -32.95 -11.00
CA LEU A 58 -12.31 -33.27 -9.59
C LEU A 58 -13.07 -32.09 -8.98
N VAL A 59 -14.37 -32.28 -8.77
CA VAL A 59 -15.22 -31.27 -8.12
C VAL A 59 -15.16 -31.51 -6.62
N VAL A 60 -14.76 -30.48 -5.87
CA VAL A 60 -14.75 -30.50 -4.41
C VAL A 60 -16.02 -29.80 -3.93
N SER A 61 -16.92 -30.57 -3.33
CA SER A 61 -18.13 -30.03 -2.72
C SER A 61 -17.77 -29.36 -1.38
N THR A 62 -18.09 -28.08 -1.27
CA THR A 62 -17.98 -27.30 -0.04
C THR A 62 -19.36 -26.78 0.37
N PRO A 63 -19.56 -26.33 1.61
CA PRO A 63 -20.81 -25.68 2.02
C PRO A 63 -21.17 -24.43 1.17
N LEU A 64 -20.19 -23.86 0.45
CA LEU A 64 -20.36 -22.71 -0.44
C LEU A 64 -20.69 -23.09 -1.89
N GLY A 65 -20.71 -24.40 -2.20
CA GLY A 65 -20.97 -24.93 -3.52
C GLY A 65 -19.88 -25.88 -4.01
N GLU A 66 -20.01 -26.25 -5.28
CA GLU A 66 -19.10 -27.14 -5.98
C GLU A 66 -18.02 -26.34 -6.71
N PHE A 67 -16.76 -26.63 -6.41
CA PHE A 67 -15.62 -25.91 -6.97
C PHE A 67 -14.63 -26.87 -7.62
N THR A 68 -14.02 -26.41 -8.71
CA THR A 68 -12.82 -27.04 -9.26
C THR A 68 -11.63 -26.73 -8.34
N PRO A 69 -10.51 -27.48 -8.43
CA PRO A 69 -9.35 -27.22 -7.59
C PRO A 69 -8.81 -25.80 -7.76
N ASN A 70 -8.78 -25.30 -9.00
CA ASN A 70 -8.42 -23.91 -9.31
C ASN A 70 -9.42 -22.90 -8.75
N GLY A 71 -10.72 -23.22 -8.81
CA GLY A 71 -11.78 -22.42 -8.19
C GLY A 71 -11.63 -22.31 -6.67
N LEU A 72 -11.20 -23.38 -5.99
CA LEU A 72 -10.90 -23.35 -4.56
C LEU A 72 -9.69 -22.49 -4.22
N ILE A 73 -8.59 -22.62 -4.97
CA ILE A 73 -7.41 -21.75 -4.80
C ILE A 73 -7.83 -20.27 -4.91
N GLY A 74 -8.63 -19.94 -5.92
CA GLY A 74 -9.16 -18.59 -6.11
C GLY A 74 -10.02 -18.12 -4.93
N LEU A 75 -10.94 -18.97 -4.46
CA LEU A 75 -11.86 -18.67 -3.36
C LEU A 75 -11.12 -18.42 -2.04
N GLU A 76 -10.24 -19.34 -1.65
CA GLU A 76 -9.49 -19.27 -0.40
C GLU A 76 -8.53 -18.09 -0.39
N THR A 77 -7.87 -17.81 -1.53
CA THR A 77 -7.05 -16.61 -1.69
C THR A 77 -7.88 -15.33 -1.58
N PHE A 78 -9.06 -15.27 -2.22
CA PHE A 78 -9.95 -14.10 -2.12
C PHE A 78 -10.43 -13.87 -0.67
N MET A 79 -10.77 -14.94 0.04
CA MET A 79 -11.12 -14.86 1.46
C MET A 79 -9.95 -14.37 2.31
N ALA A 80 -8.73 -14.83 2.03
CA ALA A 80 -7.52 -14.33 2.70
C ALA A 80 -7.28 -12.84 2.41
N THR A 81 -7.54 -12.38 1.19
CA THR A 81 -7.52 -10.94 0.85
C THR A 81 -8.53 -10.14 1.69
N LEU A 82 -9.75 -10.67 1.89
CA LEU A 82 -10.73 -10.01 2.77
C LEU A 82 -10.21 -9.94 4.22
N VAL A 83 -9.59 -11.01 4.73
CA VAL A 83 -8.96 -11.00 6.05
C VAL A 83 -7.84 -9.96 6.12
N ALA A 84 -6.98 -9.89 5.10
CA ALA A 84 -5.91 -8.88 5.04
C ALA A 84 -6.49 -7.46 5.05
N VAL A 85 -7.53 -7.18 4.25
CA VAL A 85 -8.22 -5.88 4.24
C VAL A 85 -8.80 -5.53 5.62
N LEU A 86 -9.48 -6.49 6.28
CA LEU A 86 -10.01 -6.29 7.62
C LEU A 86 -8.89 -6.04 8.63
N TYR A 87 -7.82 -6.82 8.57
CA TYR A 87 -6.63 -6.65 9.40
C TYR A 87 -6.07 -5.24 9.26
N LEU A 88 -5.84 -4.79 8.03
CA LEU A 88 -5.38 -3.44 7.73
C LEU A 88 -6.34 -2.38 8.27
N TRP A 89 -7.65 -2.55 8.09
CA TRP A 89 -8.67 -1.59 8.52
C TRP A 89 -8.72 -1.37 10.03
N PHE A 90 -8.55 -2.45 10.80
CA PHE A 90 -8.52 -2.38 12.26
C PHE A 90 -7.15 -1.92 12.78
N ARG A 91 -6.05 -2.44 12.22
CA ARG A 91 -4.71 -2.19 12.72
C ARG A 91 -4.13 -0.85 12.29
N SER A 92 -4.57 -0.28 11.17
CA SER A 92 -4.00 0.99 10.68
C SER A 92 -4.50 2.24 11.39
N LYS A 93 -5.69 2.20 12.03
CA LYS A 93 -6.34 3.39 12.59
C LYS A 93 -5.42 4.16 13.55
N GLU A 94 -5.18 5.44 13.25
CA GLU A 94 -4.41 6.39 14.08
C GLU A 94 -3.05 5.84 14.55
N SER A 95 -2.38 5.05 13.71
CA SER A 95 -1.21 4.27 14.13
C SER A 95 0.07 4.57 13.37
N LEU A 96 -0.02 5.24 12.21
CA LEU A 96 1.12 5.50 11.33
C LEU A 96 1.59 6.93 11.45
N ALA A 97 2.91 7.11 11.57
CA ALA A 97 3.55 8.42 11.39
C ALA A 97 3.43 8.89 9.92
N ILE A 98 3.61 10.18 9.68
CA ILE A 98 3.50 10.79 8.34
C ILE A 98 4.46 10.13 7.33
N ASP A 99 5.71 9.86 7.74
CA ASP A 99 6.72 9.19 6.90
C ASP A 99 6.31 7.75 6.55
N GLU A 100 5.77 7.04 7.54
CA GLU A 100 5.39 5.64 7.45
C GLU A 100 4.16 5.44 6.57
N MET A 101 3.16 6.32 6.72
CA MET A 101 1.93 6.26 5.95
C MET A 101 2.21 6.44 4.46
N THR A 102 3.06 7.40 4.09
CA THR A 102 3.35 7.68 2.67
C THR A 102 4.04 6.49 2.00
N GLY A 103 5.01 5.88 2.67
CA GLY A 103 5.69 4.69 2.16
C GLY A 103 4.77 3.47 2.10
N ALA A 104 4.14 3.12 3.23
CA ALA A 104 3.32 1.91 3.32
C ALA A 104 2.08 1.95 2.42
N SER A 105 1.43 3.11 2.29
CA SER A 105 0.22 3.24 1.47
C SER A 105 0.45 2.87 0.01
N LEU A 106 1.58 3.28 -0.56
CA LEU A 106 1.92 2.93 -1.94
C LEU A 106 2.06 1.41 -2.10
N PHE A 107 2.81 0.74 -1.22
CA PHE A 107 2.99 -0.71 -1.27
C PHE A 107 1.67 -1.48 -1.12
N ILE A 108 0.84 -1.09 -0.15
CA ILE A 108 -0.40 -1.80 0.17
C ILE A 108 -1.34 -1.86 -1.03
N TRP A 109 -1.46 -0.80 -1.83
CA TRP A 109 -2.35 -0.82 -3.00
C TRP A 109 -1.92 -1.83 -4.06
N TYR A 110 -0.62 -1.90 -4.35
CA TYR A 110 -0.11 -2.87 -5.33
C TYR A 110 -0.15 -4.30 -4.81
N LEU A 111 0.06 -4.50 -3.51
CA LEU A 111 -0.09 -5.81 -2.86
C LEU A 111 -1.55 -6.28 -2.92
N LEU A 112 -2.51 -5.44 -2.55
CA LEU A 112 -3.93 -5.81 -2.65
C LEU A 112 -4.34 -6.12 -4.09
N SER A 113 -3.82 -5.39 -5.09
CA SER A 113 -4.07 -5.75 -6.48
C SER A 113 -3.38 -7.05 -6.90
N MET A 114 -2.18 -7.34 -6.39
CA MET A 114 -1.51 -8.62 -6.60
C MET A 114 -2.36 -9.76 -6.04
N ASP A 115 -2.89 -9.61 -4.82
CA ASP A 115 -3.73 -10.61 -4.17
C ASP A 115 -5.02 -10.87 -4.95
N ILE A 116 -5.62 -9.82 -5.50
CA ILE A 116 -6.75 -9.94 -6.42
C ILE A 116 -6.32 -10.72 -7.68
N GLY A 117 -5.16 -10.41 -8.25
CA GLY A 117 -4.59 -11.15 -9.38
C GLY A 117 -4.36 -12.64 -9.07
N LEU A 118 -3.87 -12.96 -7.88
CA LEU A 118 -3.69 -14.34 -7.41
C LEU A 118 -5.04 -15.06 -7.34
N SER A 119 -6.06 -14.44 -6.73
CA SER A 119 -7.40 -15.02 -6.65
C SER A 119 -8.04 -15.19 -8.03
N ALA A 120 -7.84 -14.22 -8.92
CA ALA A 120 -8.35 -14.21 -10.29
C ALA A 120 -7.75 -15.32 -11.15
N SER A 121 -6.52 -15.74 -10.87
CA SER A 121 -5.88 -16.86 -11.59
C SER A 121 -6.63 -18.18 -11.42
N GLY A 122 -7.37 -18.35 -10.32
CA GLY A 122 -8.22 -19.52 -10.07
C GLY A 122 -9.58 -19.47 -10.76
N SER A 123 -10.14 -18.27 -10.96
CA SER A 123 -11.40 -18.03 -11.68
C SER A 123 -11.61 -16.55 -11.98
N PHE A 124 -12.12 -16.26 -13.18
CA PHE A 124 -12.47 -14.90 -13.60
C PHE A 124 -13.54 -14.25 -12.69
N MET A 125 -14.37 -15.03 -12.00
CA MET A 125 -15.32 -14.48 -11.03
C MET A 125 -14.62 -13.68 -9.92
N PHE A 126 -13.44 -14.15 -9.45
CA PHE A 126 -12.68 -13.45 -8.41
C PHE A 126 -11.99 -12.19 -8.92
N PHE A 127 -11.72 -12.09 -10.24
CA PHE A 127 -11.31 -10.81 -10.84
C PHE A 127 -12.41 -9.75 -10.68
N VAL A 128 -13.66 -10.11 -10.98
CA VAL A 128 -14.80 -9.17 -10.87
C VAL A 128 -15.01 -8.75 -9.42
N LEU A 129 -15.07 -9.72 -8.49
CA LEU A 129 -15.28 -9.45 -7.07
C LEU A 129 -14.11 -8.66 -6.44
N GLY A 130 -12.88 -9.05 -6.75
CA GLY A 130 -11.67 -8.37 -6.28
C GLY A 130 -11.54 -6.96 -6.83
N SER A 131 -11.82 -6.75 -8.12
CA SER A 131 -11.80 -5.41 -8.71
C SER A 131 -12.85 -4.49 -8.10
N ALA A 132 -14.06 -5.02 -7.82
CA ALA A 132 -15.10 -4.28 -7.12
C ALA A 132 -14.65 -3.90 -5.69
N LEU A 133 -14.05 -4.85 -4.95
CA LEU A 133 -13.48 -4.59 -3.64
C LEU A 133 -12.42 -3.48 -3.67
N LEU A 134 -11.46 -3.57 -4.59
CA LEU A 134 -10.38 -2.58 -4.72
C LEU A 134 -10.93 -1.20 -5.07
N ALA A 135 -11.89 -1.12 -5.99
CA ALA A 135 -12.56 0.13 -6.34
C ALA A 135 -13.27 0.75 -5.12
N VAL A 136 -13.99 -0.05 -4.33
CA VAL A 136 -14.63 0.42 -3.10
C VAL A 136 -13.59 0.93 -2.09
N LEU A 137 -12.49 0.21 -1.90
CA LEU A 137 -11.42 0.62 -0.99
C LEU A 137 -10.76 1.93 -1.44
N LEU A 138 -10.51 2.11 -2.73
CA LEU A 138 -9.98 3.36 -3.29
C LEU A 138 -10.94 4.52 -3.05
N VAL A 139 -12.26 4.33 -3.26
CA VAL A 139 -13.27 5.35 -2.99
C VAL A 139 -13.33 5.70 -1.49
N LEU A 140 -13.28 4.70 -0.62
CA LEU A 140 -13.27 4.91 0.83
C LEU A 140 -11.99 5.63 1.29
N SER A 141 -10.85 5.29 0.68
CA SER A 141 -9.57 5.96 0.92
C SER A 141 -9.60 7.41 0.47
N ASP A 142 -10.15 7.71 -0.71
CA ASP A 142 -10.28 9.09 -1.19
C ASP A 142 -11.20 9.94 -0.27
N ARG A 143 -12.21 9.32 0.35
CA ARG A 143 -13.09 9.99 1.33
C ARG A 143 -12.46 10.20 2.70
N LYS A 144 -11.60 9.28 3.16
CA LYS A 144 -10.95 9.33 4.48
C LYS A 144 -9.46 8.99 4.39
N PRO A 145 -8.67 9.77 3.65
CA PRO A 145 -7.30 9.38 3.32
C PRO A 145 -6.38 9.40 4.55
N LEU A 146 -6.72 10.21 5.56
CA LEU A 146 -5.89 10.45 6.75
C LEU A 146 -6.26 9.54 7.93
N ARG A 147 -7.14 8.55 7.75
CA ARG A 147 -7.61 7.68 8.84
C ARG A 147 -6.49 6.92 9.56
N ALA A 148 -5.49 6.50 8.80
CA ALA A 148 -4.37 5.73 9.35
C ALA A 148 -3.34 6.62 10.07
N LEU A 149 -3.42 7.94 9.88
CA LEU A 149 -2.42 8.88 10.31
C LEU A 149 -2.57 9.18 11.81
N LYS A 150 -1.47 9.04 12.55
CA LYS A 150 -1.34 9.50 13.93
C LYS A 150 -0.82 10.94 13.93
N ALA A 151 -1.71 11.88 13.65
CA ALA A 151 -1.37 13.31 13.62
C ALA A 151 -2.40 14.16 14.37
N VAL A 152 -1.96 15.33 14.83
CA VAL A 152 -2.76 16.33 15.53
C VAL A 152 -2.83 17.62 14.72
N PRO A 153 -3.84 18.48 14.93
CA PRO A 153 -3.89 19.80 14.29
C PRO A 153 -2.64 20.64 14.59
N CYS A 154 -2.11 21.30 13.57
CA CYS A 154 -0.99 22.23 13.73
C CYS A 154 -1.33 23.40 14.67
N ARG A 155 -0.30 24.00 15.27
CA ARG A 155 -0.44 25.15 16.19
C ARG A 155 0.50 26.28 15.80
N GLY A 156 0.23 27.47 16.33
CA GLY A 156 1.08 28.67 16.16
C GLY A 156 1.23 29.12 14.71
N GLU A 157 2.42 29.61 14.37
CA GLU A 157 2.75 30.20 13.07
C GLU A 157 2.50 29.26 11.89
N LEU A 158 2.73 27.95 12.06
CA LEU A 158 2.50 26.97 11.00
C LEU A 158 1.01 26.90 10.62
N LYS A 159 0.12 26.93 11.62
CA LYS A 159 -1.33 26.95 11.38
C LYS A 159 -1.71 28.22 10.62
N GLU A 160 -1.21 29.37 11.03
CA GLU A 160 -1.51 30.65 10.36
C GLU A 160 -1.04 30.68 8.90
N LEU A 161 0.17 30.19 8.62
CA LEU A 161 0.73 30.12 7.27
C LEU A 161 -0.12 29.25 6.33
N VAL A 162 -0.57 28.09 6.82
CA VAL A 162 -1.36 27.13 6.03
C VAL A 162 -2.80 27.59 5.88
N SER A 163 -3.43 28.10 6.95
CA SER A 163 -4.81 28.60 6.91
C SER A 163 -4.98 29.83 6.02
N LYS A 164 -3.95 30.67 5.86
CA LYS A 164 -3.95 31.77 4.86
C LYS A 164 -4.16 31.28 3.43
N ASN A 165 -3.83 30.03 3.14
CA ASN A 165 -4.00 29.39 1.84
C ASN A 165 -5.28 28.52 1.77
N GLY A 166 -6.17 28.62 2.78
CA GLY A 166 -7.46 27.91 2.80
C GLY A 166 -7.34 26.40 3.01
N LEU A 167 -6.24 25.92 3.60
CA LEU A 167 -6.01 24.50 3.86
C LEU A 167 -6.03 24.19 5.36
N ASP A 168 -6.43 22.97 5.68
CA ASP A 168 -6.24 22.38 7.00
C ASP A 168 -4.77 21.97 7.19
N CYS A 169 -4.32 21.87 8.44
CA CYS A 169 -2.95 21.49 8.77
C CYS A 169 -2.91 20.40 9.84
N LEU A 170 -2.20 19.31 9.55
CA LEU A 170 -1.90 18.23 10.48
C LEU A 170 -0.39 18.07 10.65
N THR A 171 0.03 17.73 11.87
CA THR A 171 1.43 17.49 12.21
C THR A 171 1.58 16.32 13.18
N ASP A 172 2.75 15.68 13.15
CA ASP A 172 3.16 14.68 14.12
C ASP A 172 4.45 15.10 14.82
N GLY A 173 4.90 14.36 15.84
CA GLY A 173 6.11 14.72 16.60
C GLY A 173 7.43 14.14 16.06
N GLU A 174 7.38 13.27 15.06
CA GLU A 174 8.48 12.35 14.76
C GLU A 174 8.90 12.32 13.28
N SER A 175 8.06 12.80 12.36
CA SER A 175 8.31 12.66 10.93
C SER A 175 9.07 13.84 10.33
N TYR A 176 9.76 13.55 9.23
CA TYR A 176 10.42 14.53 8.39
C TYR A 176 9.68 14.79 7.07
N ALA A 177 8.60 14.09 6.76
CA ALA A 177 7.87 14.28 5.50
C ALA A 177 6.93 15.48 5.55
N ILE A 178 6.79 16.11 4.38
CA ILE A 178 5.79 17.14 4.11
C ILE A 178 5.11 16.83 2.80
N TYR A 179 3.77 16.84 2.78
CA TYR A 179 3.01 16.68 1.55
C TYR A 179 1.61 17.30 1.68
N LYS A 180 1.05 17.62 0.51
CA LYS A 180 -0.31 18.15 0.36
C LYS A 180 -1.25 17.04 -0.08
N LEU A 181 -2.33 16.83 0.66
CA LEU A 181 -3.34 15.81 0.38
C LEU A 181 -4.73 16.44 0.37
N GLY A 182 -5.28 16.66 -0.84
CA GLY A 182 -6.54 17.39 -0.98
C GLY A 182 -6.44 18.79 -0.39
N ASN A 183 -7.34 19.10 0.54
CA ASN A 183 -7.40 20.38 1.25
C ASN A 183 -6.59 20.41 2.56
N THR A 184 -5.75 19.40 2.80
CA THR A 184 -4.96 19.30 4.03
C THR A 184 -3.47 19.26 3.72
N LEU A 185 -2.69 20.09 4.39
CA LEU A 185 -1.24 19.97 4.44
C LEU A 185 -0.84 19.11 5.63
N VAL A 186 -0.01 18.11 5.38
CA VAL A 186 0.54 17.23 6.40
C VAL A 186 2.03 17.53 6.53
N VAL A 187 2.46 17.90 7.73
CA VAL A 187 3.83 18.39 7.99
C VAL A 187 4.43 17.67 9.20
N GLY A 188 5.52 16.94 8.99
CA GLY A 188 6.26 16.30 10.08
C GLY A 188 6.86 17.31 11.05
N GLY A 189 6.67 17.11 12.35
CA GLY A 189 7.11 18.06 13.37
C GLY A 189 8.63 18.21 13.42
N LYS A 190 9.38 17.15 13.13
CA LYS A 190 10.85 17.20 13.07
C LYS A 190 11.37 18.07 11.92
N VAL A 191 10.58 18.27 10.86
CA VAL A 191 10.91 19.25 9.82
C VAL A 191 10.93 20.65 10.39
N ILE A 192 9.92 21.00 11.18
CA ILE A 192 9.77 22.34 11.75
C ILE A 192 10.87 22.61 12.78
N GLU A 193 11.24 21.61 13.57
CA GLU A 193 12.28 21.71 14.59
C GLU A 193 13.69 21.81 14.00
N GLU A 194 14.00 21.02 12.96
CA GLU A 194 15.38 20.81 12.52
C GLU A 194 15.73 21.43 11.17
N PHE A 195 14.75 21.84 10.35
CA PHE A 195 15.01 22.45 9.05
C PHE A 195 14.92 23.99 9.13
N PRO A 196 16.03 24.73 9.00
CA PRO A 196 16.05 26.19 9.20
C PRO A 196 15.12 26.97 8.27
N ARG A 197 14.90 26.47 7.05
CA ARG A 197 14.08 27.10 6.01
C ARG A 197 12.70 26.48 5.88
N TRP A 198 12.14 25.96 6.99
CA TRP A 198 10.84 25.27 6.97
C TRP A 198 9.69 26.14 6.43
N ARG A 199 9.71 27.46 6.68
CA ARG A 199 8.69 28.37 6.16
C ARG A 199 8.68 28.40 4.63
N GLU A 200 9.86 28.58 4.03
CA GLU A 200 10.03 28.56 2.58
C GLU A 200 9.65 27.20 1.99
N LEU A 201 10.00 26.11 2.69
CA LEU A 201 9.63 24.74 2.28
C LEU A 201 8.11 24.56 2.27
N VAL A 202 7.42 24.98 3.32
CA VAL A 202 5.95 24.92 3.42
C VAL A 202 5.31 25.74 2.30
N GLU A 203 5.76 26.97 2.07
CA GLU A 203 5.27 27.80 0.95
C GLU A 203 5.47 27.13 -0.41
N CYS A 204 6.62 26.48 -0.60
CA CYS A 204 6.91 25.75 -1.83
C CYS A 204 5.98 24.54 -2.03
N VAL A 205 5.68 23.78 -0.97
CA VAL A 205 4.74 22.66 -1.05
C VAL A 205 3.31 23.15 -1.25
N LEU A 206 2.93 24.27 -0.66
CA LEU A 206 1.61 24.88 -0.86
C LEU A 206 1.37 25.31 -2.31
N ARG A 207 2.42 25.83 -2.98
CA ARG A 207 2.42 26.20 -4.40
C ARG A 207 2.52 25.01 -5.36
N ALA A 208 2.92 23.83 -4.87
CA ALA A 208 3.01 22.65 -5.72
C ALA A 208 1.61 22.27 -6.24
N PRO A 209 1.47 22.00 -7.55
CA PRO A 209 0.19 21.59 -8.10
C PRO A 209 -0.22 20.24 -7.51
N SER A 210 -1.46 20.16 -7.03
CA SER A 210 -2.07 18.91 -6.61
C SER A 210 -2.26 17.97 -7.82
N ALA A 211 -2.20 16.66 -7.58
CA ALA A 211 -2.42 15.65 -8.62
C ALA A 211 -3.79 15.88 -9.29
N GLY A 212 -3.78 16.09 -10.61
CA GLY A 212 -5.01 16.30 -11.38
C GLY A 212 -5.79 15.00 -11.57
N THR A 213 -7.01 15.10 -12.09
CA THR A 213 -7.87 13.92 -12.36
C THR A 213 -7.17 12.89 -13.26
N LYS A 214 -6.42 13.35 -14.28
CA LYS A 214 -5.66 12.46 -15.17
C LYS A 214 -4.61 11.63 -14.42
N ASP A 215 -3.98 12.21 -13.40
CA ASP A 215 -2.91 11.55 -12.65
C ASP A 215 -3.49 10.51 -11.70
N LYS A 216 -4.66 10.81 -11.10
CA LYS A 216 -5.41 9.84 -10.32
C LYS A 216 -5.84 8.65 -11.17
N VAL A 217 -6.41 8.90 -12.35
CA VAL A 217 -6.85 7.84 -13.27
C VAL A 217 -5.67 6.98 -13.73
N LEU A 218 -4.54 7.59 -14.09
CA LEU A 218 -3.32 6.85 -14.43
C LEU A 218 -2.83 6.02 -13.24
N GLY A 219 -2.79 6.60 -12.04
CA GLY A 219 -2.37 5.90 -10.83
C GLY A 219 -3.23 4.69 -10.51
N TYR A 220 -4.56 4.84 -10.59
CA TYR A 220 -5.48 3.72 -10.44
C TYR A 220 -5.25 2.68 -11.54
N GLY A 221 -5.06 3.07 -12.79
CA GLY A 221 -4.74 2.15 -13.89
C GLY A 221 -3.51 1.29 -13.60
N PHE A 222 -2.43 1.89 -13.09
CA PHE A 222 -1.25 1.14 -12.65
C PHE A 222 -1.54 0.21 -11.47
N ILE A 223 -2.36 0.65 -10.51
CA ILE A 223 -2.74 -0.17 -9.36
C ILE A 223 -3.50 -1.43 -9.81
N PHE A 224 -4.42 -1.34 -10.78
CA PHE A 224 -5.20 -2.51 -11.26
C PHE A 224 -4.41 -3.46 -12.16
N LEU A 225 -3.22 -3.09 -12.62
CA LEU A 225 -2.46 -3.87 -13.59
C LEU A 225 -2.14 -5.30 -13.11
N PRO A 226 -1.68 -5.54 -11.86
CA PRO A 226 -1.48 -6.90 -11.36
C PRO A 226 -2.76 -7.75 -11.35
N ALA A 227 -3.91 -7.14 -11.03
CA ALA A 227 -5.19 -7.86 -11.04
C ALA A 227 -5.59 -8.32 -12.45
N ILE A 228 -5.42 -7.43 -13.44
CA ILE A 228 -5.73 -7.72 -14.85
C ILE A 228 -4.82 -8.84 -15.39
N VAL A 229 -3.52 -8.74 -15.14
CA VAL A 229 -2.56 -9.77 -15.58
C VAL A 229 -2.86 -11.09 -14.90
N GLY A 230 -3.16 -11.09 -13.59
CA GLY A 230 -3.49 -12.31 -12.85
C GLY A 230 -4.70 -13.05 -13.39
N ALA A 231 -5.72 -12.34 -13.86
CA ALA A 231 -6.91 -12.95 -14.51
C ALA A 231 -6.59 -13.67 -15.84
N SER A 232 -5.45 -13.34 -16.46
CA SER A 232 -5.00 -13.96 -17.71
C SER A 232 -4.03 -15.12 -17.48
N LEU A 233 -3.56 -15.29 -16.25
CA LEU A 233 -2.63 -16.34 -15.85
C LEU A 233 -3.38 -17.47 -15.15
N GLY A 234 -2.98 -18.72 -15.38
CA GLY A 234 -3.47 -19.85 -14.59
C GLY A 234 -2.84 -19.89 -13.19
N PRO A 235 -3.34 -20.71 -12.26
CA PRO A 235 -2.74 -20.84 -10.94
C PRO A 235 -1.34 -21.45 -11.01
N GLY A 236 -0.40 -20.95 -10.20
CA GLY A 236 0.94 -21.51 -10.12
C GLY A 236 1.97 -20.62 -9.44
N ALA A 237 3.11 -21.23 -9.09
CA ALA A 237 4.25 -20.51 -8.51
C ALA A 237 4.80 -19.42 -9.45
N LEU A 238 4.79 -19.65 -10.77
CA LEU A 238 5.18 -18.65 -11.76
C LEU A 238 4.23 -17.45 -11.76
N THR A 239 2.94 -17.68 -11.59
CA THR A 239 1.93 -16.61 -11.46
C THR A 239 2.20 -15.78 -10.22
N ALA A 240 2.48 -16.41 -9.08
CA ALA A 240 2.86 -15.70 -7.86
C ALA A 240 4.11 -14.84 -8.05
N ALA A 241 5.18 -15.41 -8.62
CA ALA A 241 6.42 -14.68 -8.89
C ALA A 241 6.23 -13.52 -9.88
N ALA A 242 5.47 -13.75 -10.96
CA ALA A 242 5.19 -12.75 -11.97
C ALA A 242 4.37 -11.58 -11.40
N LEU A 243 3.31 -11.87 -10.65
CA LEU A 243 2.46 -10.85 -10.05
C LEU A 243 3.18 -10.07 -8.96
N PHE A 244 3.98 -10.72 -8.12
CA PHE A 244 4.81 -10.03 -7.14
C PHE A 244 5.81 -9.07 -7.81
N SER A 245 6.51 -9.55 -8.84
CA SER A 245 7.44 -8.74 -9.62
C SER A 245 6.74 -7.57 -10.30
N LEU A 246 5.56 -7.80 -10.88
CA LEU A 246 4.76 -6.78 -11.55
C LEU A 246 4.25 -5.73 -10.56
N ALA A 247 3.78 -6.13 -9.38
CA ALA A 247 3.35 -5.22 -8.33
C ALA A 247 4.52 -4.32 -7.89
N PHE A 248 5.69 -4.91 -7.64
CA PHE A 248 6.89 -4.17 -7.26
C PHE A 248 7.37 -3.20 -8.36
N VAL A 249 7.46 -3.66 -9.60
CA VAL A 249 7.90 -2.82 -10.74
C VAL A 249 6.91 -1.69 -10.99
N SER A 250 5.60 -1.99 -10.97
CA SER A 250 4.55 -0.97 -11.16
C SER A 250 4.61 0.11 -10.09
N MET A 251 4.84 -0.29 -8.84
CA MET A 251 5.04 0.62 -7.72
C MET A 251 6.27 1.51 -7.91
N VAL A 252 7.42 0.94 -8.27
CA VAL A 252 8.67 1.69 -8.49
C VAL A 252 8.51 2.68 -9.66
N ILE A 253 7.90 2.24 -10.76
CA ILE A 253 7.66 3.09 -11.94
C ILE A 253 6.74 4.25 -11.57
N TRP A 254 5.62 3.97 -10.90
CA TRP A 254 4.64 5.00 -10.53
C TRP A 254 5.21 5.97 -9.49
N GLY A 255 5.90 5.47 -8.46
CA GLY A 255 6.61 6.30 -7.48
C GLY A 255 7.67 7.19 -8.12
N SER A 256 8.46 6.65 -9.05
CA SER A 256 9.47 7.41 -9.79
C SER A 256 8.84 8.48 -10.70
N TYR A 257 7.75 8.12 -11.38
CA TYR A 257 7.00 9.04 -12.24
C TYR A 257 6.44 10.22 -11.46
N THR A 258 5.77 9.96 -10.32
CA THR A 258 5.18 10.99 -9.46
C THR A 258 6.25 11.93 -8.88
N VAL A 259 7.39 11.39 -8.42
CA VAL A 259 8.52 12.20 -7.95
C VAL A 259 9.12 13.04 -9.06
N ARG A 260 9.40 12.45 -10.24
CA ARG A 260 9.97 13.17 -11.38
C ARG A 260 9.07 14.31 -11.83
N ARG A 261 7.78 14.07 -11.92
CA ARG A 261 6.80 15.06 -12.31
C ARG A 261 6.65 16.18 -11.28
N SER A 262 6.62 15.84 -9.99
CA SER A 262 6.64 16.84 -8.92
C SER A 262 7.87 17.75 -9.06
N LYS A 263 9.07 17.18 -9.29
CA LYS A 263 10.29 17.97 -9.50
C LYS A 263 10.22 18.89 -10.72
N GLN A 264 9.63 18.45 -11.82
CA GLN A 264 9.48 19.26 -13.04
C GLN A 264 8.51 20.43 -12.86
N ASN A 265 7.48 20.25 -12.04
CA ASN A 265 6.46 21.27 -11.81
C ASN A 265 6.82 22.25 -10.67
N THR A 266 7.87 21.97 -9.91
CA THR A 266 8.39 22.88 -8.89
C THR A 266 9.15 24.03 -9.56
N GLY A 267 8.66 25.26 -9.39
CA GLY A 267 9.31 26.46 -9.95
C GLY A 267 10.75 26.65 -9.44
N GLU A 268 11.58 27.33 -10.24
CA GLU A 268 13.03 27.48 -9.98
C GLU A 268 13.35 28.01 -8.57
N LYS A 269 12.54 28.96 -8.07
CA LYS A 269 12.68 29.53 -6.73
C LYS A 269 12.58 28.48 -5.60
N CYS A 270 11.79 27.43 -5.80
CA CYS A 270 11.57 26.37 -4.81
C CYS A 270 12.56 25.21 -4.95
N ARG A 271 13.29 25.13 -6.07
CA ARG A 271 14.17 24.01 -6.36
C ARG A 271 15.33 23.91 -5.36
N GLY A 272 15.93 25.04 -4.98
CA GLY A 272 17.00 25.07 -3.99
C GLY A 272 16.57 24.55 -2.61
N VAL A 273 15.45 25.05 -2.10
CA VAL A 273 14.88 24.62 -0.79
C VAL A 273 14.53 23.13 -0.81
N MET A 274 13.91 22.66 -1.89
CA MET A 274 13.51 21.26 -2.04
C MET A 274 14.73 20.32 -2.15
N GLU A 275 15.83 20.75 -2.77
CA GLU A 275 17.06 19.97 -2.84
C GLU A 275 17.78 19.90 -1.48
N GLU A 276 17.82 20.99 -0.73
CA GLU A 276 18.33 21.02 0.66
C GLU A 276 17.50 20.10 1.57
N TYR A 277 16.18 20.22 1.52
CA TYR A 277 15.26 19.36 2.24
C TYR A 277 15.43 17.88 1.85
N ALA A 278 15.56 17.57 0.55
CA ALA A 278 15.78 16.21 0.09
C ALA A 278 17.10 15.60 0.62
N LYS A 279 18.17 16.41 0.74
CA LYS A 279 19.43 15.97 1.35
C LYS A 279 19.26 15.71 2.85
N LEU A 280 18.55 16.59 3.57
CA LEU A 280 18.23 16.40 4.98
C LEU A 280 17.43 15.11 5.19
N PHE A 281 16.33 14.95 4.45
CA PHE A 281 15.45 13.79 4.53
C PHE A 281 16.22 12.49 4.25
N LYS A 282 17.05 12.45 3.20
CA LYS A 282 17.90 11.28 2.89
C LYS A 282 18.90 10.95 3.99
N ARG A 283 19.52 11.97 4.61
CA ARG A 283 20.44 11.77 5.73
C ARG A 283 19.71 11.17 6.94
N LYS A 284 18.56 11.75 7.30
CA LYS A 284 17.75 11.31 8.44
C LYS A 284 17.13 9.94 8.24
N ALA A 285 16.67 9.63 7.03
CA ALA A 285 16.20 8.29 6.67
C ALA A 285 17.30 7.24 6.86
N LYS A 286 18.54 7.51 6.39
CA LYS A 286 19.68 6.61 6.62
C LYS A 286 20.04 6.46 8.09
N GLU A 287 19.96 7.52 8.88
CA GLU A 287 20.19 7.46 10.34
C GLU A 287 19.12 6.60 11.03
N LYS A 288 17.85 6.77 10.65
CA LYS A 288 16.73 5.98 11.17
C LYS A 288 16.87 4.50 10.80
N ASP A 289 17.24 4.20 9.55
CA ASP A 289 17.51 2.82 9.10
C ASP A 289 18.70 2.19 9.83
N LYS A 290 19.78 2.95 10.05
CA LYS A 290 20.92 2.46 10.84
C LYS A 290 20.55 2.19 12.29
N ARG A 291 19.75 3.06 12.92
CA ARG A 291 19.23 2.83 14.28
C ARG A 291 18.23 1.67 14.35
N ALA A 292 17.48 1.42 13.28
CA ALA A 292 16.59 0.25 13.18
C ALA A 292 17.34 -1.07 12.89
N LEU A 293 18.58 -1.00 12.39
CA LEU A 293 19.49 -2.14 12.22
C LEU A 293 20.35 -2.38 13.48
N VAL A 294 20.52 -1.37 14.34
CA VAL A 294 21.17 -1.47 15.64
C VAL A 294 20.08 -1.57 16.70
N ILE A 295 19.46 -2.74 16.79
CA ILE A 295 18.67 -3.14 17.96
C ILE A 295 19.25 -4.50 18.36
N ASP A 296 19.79 -4.55 19.58
CA ASP A 296 20.29 -5.73 20.31
C ASP A 296 19.33 -6.94 20.23
#